data_AF-A0A942MGL3-F1
#
_entry.id   AF-A0A942MGL3-F1
#
_cell.length_a   1.000
_cell.length_b   1.000
_cell.length_c   1.000
_cell.angle_alpha   90.00
_cell.angle_beta   90.00
_cell.angle_gamma   90.00
#
_symmetry.space_group_name_H-M   'P 1'
#
loop_
_entity.id
_entity.type
_entity.pdbx_description
1 polymer ?
#
loop_
_entity_poly.entity_id
_entity_poly.type
_entity_poly.pdbx_seq_one_letter_code
_entity_poly.pdbx_strand_id
1 'polypeptide(L)'
;MEKHIVEIIIETKLADEEGLVLIHVEGQAQRLLDYNKKMFKYFARLYEKYQRKILPIVVYSHDAKLDEVDNFKIEFSFLKVLEFNFLMLQLRKIPWRQYIRSNNQVAAALIGMMNYTEIEKISVRIEFARMMTNMQLDPARSALLTAFIETYVKLTEEEEILYRDRLKQELTQQEVEKLIEITTSYHENGREQGKLEGKLEGKAEVAKKC
;
A
#
# COMPACT_ATOMS: atom_id res chain seq x y z
N MET A 1 -6.86 -4.86 -19.76
CA MET A 1 -6.28 -4.94 -18.41
C MET A 1 -6.38 -3.58 -17.77
N GLU A 2 -7.17 -3.48 -16.72
CA GLU A 2 -7.55 -2.22 -16.07
C GLU A 2 -6.34 -1.51 -15.45
N LYS A 3 -6.24 -0.21 -15.70
CA LYS A 3 -5.29 0.69 -15.04
C LYS A 3 -5.83 0.98 -13.63
N HIS A 4 -5.38 0.23 -12.63
CA HIS A 4 -5.62 0.62 -11.22
C HIS A 4 -4.62 1.70 -10.82
N ILE A 5 -4.85 2.93 -11.32
CA ILE A 5 -4.21 4.13 -10.80
C ILE A 5 -5.12 4.62 -9.67
N VAL A 6 -4.60 4.64 -8.45
CA VAL A 6 -5.30 5.23 -7.29
C VAL A 6 -4.64 6.56 -6.99
N GLU A 7 -5.39 7.64 -7.21
CA GLU A 7 -5.02 8.99 -6.82
C GLU A 7 -5.76 9.33 -5.53
N ILE A 8 -5.02 9.68 -4.48
CA ILE A 8 -5.56 10.03 -3.18
C ILE A 8 -5.15 11.47 -2.88
N ILE A 9 -6.13 12.30 -2.55
CA ILE A 9 -5.90 13.68 -2.09
C ILE A 9 -6.37 13.75 -0.65
N ILE A 10 -5.47 14.18 0.23
CA ILE A 10 -5.72 14.27 1.66
C ILE A 10 -5.40 15.68 2.11
N GLU A 11 -6.35 16.34 2.76
CA GLU A 11 -6.07 17.58 3.47
C GLU A 11 -5.52 17.26 4.86
N THR A 12 -4.37 17.82 5.20
CA THR A 12 -3.70 17.53 6.47
C THR A 12 -2.72 18.64 6.87
N LYS A 13 -2.10 18.50 8.04
CA LYS A 13 -0.98 19.32 8.48
C LYS A 13 0.33 18.55 8.28
N LEU A 14 1.28 19.15 7.58
CA LEU A 14 2.61 18.63 7.30
C LEU A 14 3.62 19.48 8.07
N ALA A 15 4.26 18.89 9.11
CA ALA A 15 5.19 19.62 9.97
C ALA A 15 4.61 20.98 10.45
N ASP A 16 3.37 20.93 10.97
CA ASP A 16 2.58 22.07 11.43
C ASP A 16 2.11 23.07 10.33
N GLU A 17 2.46 22.84 9.07
CA GLU A 17 1.95 23.63 7.95
C GLU A 17 0.66 23.01 7.36
N GLU A 18 -0.36 23.83 7.15
CA GLU A 18 -1.55 23.38 6.42
C GLU A 18 -1.25 23.15 4.94
N GLY A 19 -1.72 22.02 4.41
CA GLY A 19 -1.56 21.70 3.01
C GLY A 19 -2.36 20.48 2.56
N LEU A 20 -2.21 20.16 1.28
CA LEU A 20 -2.73 18.93 0.70
C LEU A 20 -1.57 17.96 0.47
N VAL A 21 -1.80 16.68 0.69
CA VAL A 21 -0.95 15.61 0.20
C VAL A 21 -1.63 15.00 -1.02
N LEU A 22 -0.94 15.02 -2.15
CA LEU A 22 -1.33 14.28 -3.34
C LEU A 22 -0.52 13.00 -3.37
N ILE A 23 -1.16 11.85 -3.18
CA ILE A 23 -0.53 10.53 -3.29
C ILE A 23 -0.96 9.89 -4.60
N HIS A 24 0.01 9.55 -5.43
CA HIS A 24 -0.20 8.69 -6.60
C HIS A 24 0.43 7.33 -6.36
N VAL A 25 -0.35 6.26 -6.49
CA VAL A 25 0.16 4.88 -6.42
C VAL A 25 0.31 4.33 -7.84
N GLU A 26 1.53 3.92 -8.19
CA GLU A 26 1.86 3.37 -9.50
C GLU A 26 2.16 1.86 -9.41
N GLY A 27 1.24 1.07 -9.97
CA GLY A 27 1.30 -0.39 -9.94
C GLY A 27 2.07 -1.04 -11.08
N GLN A 28 2.45 -0.30 -12.13
CA GLN A 28 3.15 -0.85 -13.29
C GLN A 28 4.30 0.05 -13.74
N ALA A 29 5.41 -0.57 -14.15
CA ALA A 29 6.54 0.15 -14.74
C ALA A 29 6.22 0.56 -16.20
N GLN A 30 5.34 1.55 -16.40
CA GLN A 30 5.20 2.20 -17.70
C GLN A 30 6.35 3.20 -17.92
N ARG A 31 6.73 3.43 -19.19
CA ARG A 31 7.86 4.29 -19.59
C ARG A 31 7.84 5.66 -18.88
N LEU A 32 8.90 5.93 -18.11
CA LEU A 32 9.09 7.02 -17.15
C LEU A 32 8.79 8.45 -17.64
N LEU A 33 9.14 8.78 -18.88
CA LEU A 33 9.11 10.17 -19.37
C LEU A 33 7.71 10.78 -19.40
N ASP A 34 6.68 9.96 -19.59
CA ASP A 34 5.29 10.43 -19.52
C ASP A 34 4.78 10.55 -18.08
N TYR A 35 5.41 9.90 -17.11
CA TYR A 35 4.92 9.81 -15.74
C TYR A 35 5.17 11.11 -14.96
N ASN A 36 6.40 11.60 -14.90
CA ASN A 36 6.71 12.82 -14.16
C ASN A 36 5.95 14.02 -14.71
N LYS A 37 5.74 14.03 -16.03
CA LYS A 37 4.88 14.99 -16.71
C LYS A 37 3.40 14.86 -16.32
N LYS A 38 2.88 13.63 -16.15
CA LYS A 38 1.52 13.41 -15.61
C LYS A 38 1.42 13.91 -14.18
N MET A 39 2.37 13.58 -13.31
CA MET A 39 2.39 14.04 -11.92
C MET A 39 2.38 15.57 -11.83
N PHE A 40 3.20 16.24 -12.66
CA PHE A 40 3.16 17.70 -12.79
C PHE A 40 1.79 18.20 -13.25
N LYS A 41 1.16 17.59 -14.26
CA LYS A 41 -0.18 17.98 -14.73
C LYS A 41 -1.23 17.84 -13.63
N TYR A 42 -1.17 16.78 -12.82
CA TYR A 42 -2.10 16.59 -11.70
C TYR A 42 -1.88 17.65 -10.64
N PHE A 43 -0.64 17.82 -10.19
CA PHE A 43 -0.28 18.88 -9.25
C PHE A 43 -0.76 20.25 -9.73
N ALA A 44 -0.49 20.62 -10.98
CA ALA A 44 -0.86 21.92 -11.53
C ALA A 44 -2.38 22.15 -11.50
N ARG A 45 -3.18 21.15 -11.87
CA ARG A 45 -4.65 21.22 -11.82
C ARG A 45 -5.18 21.37 -10.40
N LEU A 46 -4.60 20.64 -9.44
CA LEU A 46 -5.01 20.72 -8.05
C LEU A 46 -4.59 22.05 -7.43
N TYR A 47 -3.38 22.52 -7.74
CA TYR A 47 -2.89 23.81 -7.29
C TYR A 47 -3.75 24.95 -7.83
N GLU A 48 -4.09 24.91 -9.12
CA GLU A 48 -5.04 25.85 -9.74
C GLU A 48 -6.38 25.87 -9.01
N LYS A 49 -6.96 24.69 -8.73
CA LYS A 49 -8.27 24.56 -8.09
C LYS A 49 -8.29 25.01 -6.63
N TYR A 50 -7.31 24.57 -5.83
CA TYR A 50 -7.34 24.73 -4.38
C TYR A 50 -6.52 25.92 -3.87
N GLN A 51 -5.54 26.41 -4.63
CA GLN A 51 -4.66 27.52 -4.24
C GLN A 51 -3.99 27.32 -2.86
N ARG A 52 -3.57 26.08 -2.57
CA ARG A 52 -2.89 25.70 -1.31
C ARG A 52 -1.56 25.03 -1.60
N LYS A 53 -0.69 24.97 -0.59
CA LYS A 53 0.52 24.13 -0.62
C LYS A 53 0.10 22.67 -0.85
N ILE A 54 0.72 22.02 -1.84
CA ILE A 54 0.48 20.61 -2.14
C ILE A 54 1.81 19.87 -2.10
N LEU A 55 1.92 18.81 -1.31
CA LEU A 55 3.04 17.89 -1.32
C LEU A 55 2.71 16.68 -2.21
N PRO A 56 3.27 16.61 -3.43
CA PRO A 56 3.14 15.45 -4.29
C PRO A 56 4.04 14.31 -3.79
N ILE A 57 3.47 13.12 -3.64
CA ILE A 57 4.14 11.88 -3.27
C ILE A 57 3.76 10.80 -4.28
N VAL A 58 4.75 10.08 -4.78
CA VAL A 58 4.56 8.93 -5.65
C VAL A 58 5.00 7.67 -4.93
N VAL A 59 4.15 6.65 -4.90
CA VAL A 59 4.44 5.33 -4.36
C VAL A 59 4.54 4.34 -5.51
N TYR A 60 5.75 3.86 -5.77
CA TYR A 60 6.01 2.83 -6.77
C TYR A 60 5.94 1.45 -6.10
N SER A 61 4.94 0.66 -6.48
CA SER A 61 4.73 -0.70 -5.96
C SER A 61 5.16 -1.81 -6.92
N HIS A 62 5.74 -1.46 -8.07
CA HIS A 62 6.20 -2.43 -9.07
C HIS A 62 7.61 -2.98 -8.78
N ASP A 63 7.92 -4.14 -9.38
CA ASP A 63 9.20 -4.85 -9.18
C ASP A 63 10.39 -4.25 -9.93
N ALA A 64 10.17 -3.28 -10.83
CA ALA A 64 11.26 -2.68 -11.57
C ALA A 64 12.20 -1.89 -10.65
N LYS A 65 13.50 -2.21 -10.72
CA LYS A 65 14.57 -1.51 -9.99
C LYS A 65 15.14 -0.33 -10.78
N LEU A 66 14.30 0.33 -11.58
CA LEU A 66 14.74 1.50 -12.35
C LEU A 66 15.05 2.65 -11.39
N ASP A 67 16.09 3.42 -11.69
CA ASP A 67 16.32 4.69 -11.01
C ASP A 67 15.34 5.73 -11.57
N GLU A 68 14.17 5.76 -10.95
CA GLU A 68 13.17 6.78 -11.19
C GLU A 68 13.72 8.16 -10.78
N VAL A 69 13.42 9.18 -11.59
CA VAL A 69 13.74 10.57 -11.27
C VAL A 69 12.52 11.22 -10.66
N ASP A 70 12.74 12.02 -9.62
CA ASP A 70 11.72 12.63 -8.77
C ASP A 70 11.29 14.04 -9.23
N ASN A 71 11.54 14.36 -10.50
CA ASN A 71 11.30 15.68 -11.04
C ASN A 71 10.85 15.71 -12.50
N PHE A 72 10.22 16.82 -12.86
CA PHE A 72 9.87 17.17 -14.23
C PHE A 72 10.39 18.57 -14.54
N LYS A 73 11.12 18.72 -15.66
CA LYS A 73 11.78 19.96 -16.05
C LYS A 73 11.28 20.45 -17.40
N ILE A 74 11.16 21.77 -17.52
CA ILE A 74 10.99 22.47 -18.80
C ILE A 74 12.15 23.47 -18.89
N GLU A 75 13.04 23.28 -19.86
CA GLU A 75 14.24 24.09 -20.03
C GLU A 75 14.55 24.38 -21.50
N PHE A 76 15.08 25.57 -21.73
CA PHE A 76 15.76 26.01 -22.95
C PHE A 76 17.26 26.11 -22.66
N SER A 77 18.09 26.20 -23.70
CA SER A 77 19.55 26.34 -23.55
C SER A 77 20.01 27.54 -22.71
N PHE A 78 19.16 28.56 -22.57
CA PHE A 78 19.44 29.80 -21.85
C PHE A 78 18.54 30.03 -20.62
N LEU A 79 17.55 29.16 -20.36
CA LEU A 79 16.57 29.38 -19.29
C LEU A 79 15.94 28.08 -18.81
N LYS A 80 15.94 27.88 -17.49
CA LYS A 80 15.15 26.84 -16.83
C LYS A 80 13.78 27.41 -16.44
N VAL A 81 12.74 27.03 -17.18
CA VAL A 81 11.38 27.57 -17.03
C VAL A 81 10.66 26.97 -15.82
N LEU A 82 10.85 25.67 -15.60
CA LEU A 82 10.18 24.93 -14.54
C LEU A 82 11.07 23.80 -14.05
N GLU A 83 11.10 23.62 -12.74
CA GLU A 83 11.50 22.37 -12.11
C GLU A 83 10.48 22.02 -11.04
N PHE A 84 9.69 21.01 -11.36
CA PHE A 84 8.71 20.42 -10.47
C PHE A 84 9.35 19.22 -9.78
N ASN A 85 9.30 19.18 -8.45
CA ASN A 85 9.83 18.09 -7.64
C ASN A 85 8.69 17.40 -6.87
N PHE A 86 8.85 16.13 -6.59
CA PHE A 86 7.94 15.35 -5.76
C PHE A 86 8.69 14.36 -4.88
N LEU A 87 8.06 13.89 -3.80
CA LEU A 87 8.63 12.81 -3.00
C LEU A 87 8.32 11.47 -3.67
N MET A 88 9.26 10.55 -3.59
CA MET A 88 9.15 9.25 -4.20
C MET A 88 9.45 8.14 -3.20
N LEU A 89 8.58 7.13 -3.17
CA LEU A 89 8.74 5.92 -2.39
C LEU A 89 8.81 4.71 -3.35
N GLN A 90 10.02 4.22 -3.60
CA GLN A 90 10.25 2.99 -4.35
C GLN A 90 10.31 1.80 -3.38
N LEU A 91 9.17 1.17 -3.12
CA LEU A 91 9.03 0.20 -2.03
C LEU A 91 10.01 -0.97 -2.18
N ARG A 92 10.22 -1.45 -3.40
CA ARG A 92 11.18 -2.54 -3.71
C ARG A 92 12.65 -2.19 -3.53
N LYS A 93 13.00 -0.92 -3.27
CA LYS A 93 14.34 -0.51 -2.85
C LYS A 93 14.48 -0.35 -1.34
N ILE A 94 13.37 -0.38 -0.60
CA ILE A 94 13.35 -0.18 0.84
C ILE A 94 13.41 -1.54 1.54
N PRO A 95 14.44 -1.84 2.36
CA PRO A 95 14.48 -3.07 3.14
C PRO A 95 13.37 -3.10 4.19
N TRP A 96 12.55 -4.15 4.19
CA TRP A 96 11.41 -4.28 5.13
C TRP A 96 11.84 -4.20 6.61
N ARG A 97 13.02 -4.74 6.93
CA ARG A 97 13.60 -4.73 8.29
C ARG A 97 13.81 -3.34 8.87
N GLN A 98 13.97 -2.32 8.03
CA GLN A 98 14.12 -0.94 8.50
C GLN A 98 12.85 -0.44 9.19
N TYR A 99 11.68 -0.94 8.78
CA TYR A 99 10.38 -0.42 9.21
C TYR A 99 9.55 -1.38 10.06
N ILE A 100 9.88 -2.68 10.06
CA ILE A 100 9.06 -3.69 10.73
C ILE A 100 8.94 -3.51 12.25
N ARG A 101 9.94 -2.87 12.87
CA ARG A 101 9.92 -2.56 14.31
C ARG A 101 9.31 -1.20 14.63
N SER A 102 8.81 -0.48 13.64
CA SER A 102 8.19 0.84 13.83
C SER A 102 6.76 0.72 14.35
N ASN A 103 6.25 1.81 14.93
CA ASN A 103 4.83 1.94 15.28
C ASN A 103 4.07 2.75 14.20
N ASN A 104 4.43 2.56 12.91
CA ASN A 104 3.86 3.30 11.79
C ASN A 104 2.88 2.44 10.97
N GLN A 105 1.59 2.78 11.00
CA GLN A 105 0.53 2.05 10.29
C GLN A 105 0.70 2.06 8.76
N VAL A 106 1.27 3.13 8.19
CA VAL A 106 1.58 3.20 6.75
C VAL A 106 2.69 2.21 6.41
N ALA A 107 3.70 2.08 7.28
CA ALA A 107 4.73 1.08 7.11
C ALA A 107 4.16 -0.34 7.21
N ALA A 108 3.27 -0.61 8.17
CA ALA A 108 2.57 -1.89 8.28
C ALA A 108 1.83 -2.24 6.99
N ALA A 109 1.09 -1.28 6.43
CA ALA A 109 0.38 -1.46 5.16
C ALA A 109 1.34 -1.78 4.01
N LEU A 110 2.48 -1.09 3.93
CA LEU A 110 3.36 -1.19 2.76
C LEU A 110 4.45 -2.26 2.88
N ILE A 111 4.60 -2.91 4.05
CA ILE A 111 5.72 -3.84 4.30
C ILE A 111 5.73 -5.04 3.36
N GLY A 112 4.54 -5.49 2.94
CA GLY A 112 4.37 -6.57 1.97
C GLY A 112 4.80 -6.24 0.55
N MET A 113 5.06 -4.96 0.27
CA MET A 113 5.57 -4.49 -1.02
C MET A 113 7.03 -4.02 -0.93
N MET A 114 7.64 -4.07 0.26
CA MET A 114 9.03 -3.71 0.47
C MET A 114 9.99 -4.80 -0.04
N ASN A 115 11.30 -4.54 0.02
CA ASN A 115 12.33 -5.47 -0.41
C ASN A 115 12.55 -6.58 0.63
N TYR A 116 11.96 -7.75 0.40
CA TYR A 116 12.24 -9.02 1.08
C TYR A 116 12.50 -10.11 0.04
N THR A 117 13.16 -11.21 0.45
CA THR A 117 13.41 -12.38 -0.39
C THR A 117 12.36 -13.47 -0.15
N GLU A 118 12.20 -14.40 -1.09
CA GLU A 118 11.22 -15.50 -0.96
C GLU A 118 11.41 -16.32 0.34
N ILE A 119 12.67 -16.56 0.74
CA ILE A 119 13.01 -17.29 1.98
C ILE A 119 12.59 -16.51 3.24
N GLU A 120 12.42 -15.19 3.13
CA GLU A 120 12.03 -14.31 4.23
C GLU A 120 10.53 -14.15 4.38
N LYS A 121 9.69 -14.65 3.46
CA LYS A 121 8.22 -14.44 3.48
C LYS A 121 7.59 -14.78 4.83
N ILE A 122 7.93 -15.94 5.38
CA ILE A 122 7.42 -16.38 6.69
C ILE A 122 7.89 -15.43 7.80
N SER A 123 9.15 -15.01 7.76
CA SER A 123 9.70 -14.07 8.75
C SER A 123 9.05 -12.70 8.66
N VAL A 124 8.72 -12.21 7.46
CA VAL A 124 7.95 -10.97 7.25
C VAL A 124 6.57 -11.10 7.89
N ARG A 125 5.86 -12.22 7.66
CA ARG A 125 4.53 -12.47 8.24
C ARG A 125 4.54 -12.54 9.77
N ILE A 126 5.56 -13.15 10.37
CA ILE A 126 5.71 -13.25 11.83
C ILE A 126 5.99 -11.90 12.45
N GLU A 127 6.96 -11.17 11.91
CA GLU A 127 7.31 -9.86 12.45
C GLU A 127 6.19 -8.84 12.20
N PHE A 128 5.44 -8.97 11.10
CA PHE A 128 4.22 -8.17 10.89
C PHE A 128 3.18 -8.49 11.97
N ALA A 129 2.97 -9.76 12.29
CA ALA A 129 2.07 -10.14 13.37
C ALA A 129 2.50 -9.54 14.72
N ARG A 130 3.80 -9.54 15.01
CA ARG A 130 4.38 -8.86 16.19
C ARG A 130 4.23 -7.33 16.13
N MET A 131 4.36 -6.72 14.95
CA MET A 131 4.10 -5.29 14.74
C MET A 131 2.64 -4.95 15.06
N MET A 132 1.71 -5.80 14.66
CA MET A 132 0.27 -5.65 14.90
C MET A 132 -0.09 -5.78 16.39
N THR A 133 0.53 -6.71 17.13
CA THR A 133 0.29 -6.84 18.57
C THR A 133 0.74 -5.59 19.33
N ASN A 134 1.88 -5.00 18.93
CA ASN A 134 2.42 -3.78 19.51
C ASN A 134 1.59 -2.53 19.19
N MET A 135 1.05 -2.39 17.98
CA MET A 135 0.28 -1.21 17.57
C MET A 135 -1.08 -1.07 18.26
N GLN A 136 -1.63 -2.16 18.80
CA GLN A 136 -2.94 -2.20 19.47
C GLN A 136 -4.06 -1.51 18.67
N LEU A 137 -4.11 -1.75 17.36
CA LEU A 137 -5.13 -1.18 16.48
C LEU A 137 -6.52 -1.74 16.79
N ASP A 138 -7.55 -1.00 16.41
CA ASP A 138 -8.92 -1.50 16.42
C ASP A 138 -9.08 -2.70 15.46
N PRO A 139 -10.10 -3.56 15.67
CA PRO A 139 -10.28 -4.76 14.86
C PRO A 139 -10.41 -4.49 13.36
N ALA A 140 -11.08 -3.40 12.97
CA ALA A 140 -11.31 -3.09 11.56
C ALA A 140 -10.01 -2.70 10.84
N ARG A 141 -9.19 -1.82 11.46
CA ARG A 141 -7.86 -1.49 10.92
C ARG A 141 -6.94 -2.71 10.91
N SER A 142 -7.03 -3.55 11.94
CA SER A 142 -6.21 -4.76 12.00
C SER A 142 -6.55 -5.73 10.89
N ALA A 143 -7.83 -6.01 10.67
CA ALA A 143 -8.31 -6.84 9.58
C ALA A 143 -7.87 -6.29 8.22
N LEU A 144 -7.97 -4.97 8.00
CA LEU A 144 -7.56 -4.33 6.75
C LEU A 144 -6.06 -4.51 6.46
N LEU A 145 -5.20 -4.30 7.47
CA LEU A 145 -3.76 -4.47 7.30
C LEU A 145 -3.38 -5.94 7.10
N THR A 146 -4.04 -6.85 7.82
CA THR A 146 -3.87 -8.31 7.66
C THR A 146 -4.24 -8.75 6.24
N ALA A 147 -5.38 -8.29 5.73
CA ALA A 147 -5.82 -8.56 4.36
C ALA A 147 -4.78 -8.09 3.32
N PHE A 148 -4.23 -6.90 3.55
CA PHE A 148 -3.25 -6.30 2.67
C PHE A 148 -1.95 -7.11 2.66
N ILE A 149 -1.39 -7.46 3.82
CA ILE A 149 -0.15 -8.24 3.88
C ILE A 149 -0.32 -9.64 3.26
N GLU A 150 -1.48 -10.28 3.43
CA GLU A 150 -1.77 -11.60 2.85
C GLU A 150 -1.90 -11.56 1.33
N THR A 151 -2.36 -10.43 0.79
CA THR A 151 -2.47 -10.25 -0.65
C THR A 151 -1.10 -10.17 -1.33
N TYR A 152 -0.13 -9.51 -0.69
CA TYR A 152 1.21 -9.28 -1.27
C TYR A 152 2.27 -10.28 -0.81
N VAL A 153 2.15 -10.83 0.41
CA VAL A 153 3.05 -11.85 0.97
C VAL A 153 2.28 -13.17 1.07
N LYS A 154 2.01 -13.76 -0.10
CA LYS A 154 1.30 -15.03 -0.20
C LYS A 154 2.19 -16.18 0.27
N LEU A 155 1.67 -16.97 1.20
CA LEU A 155 2.28 -18.20 1.67
C LEU A 155 1.61 -19.41 0.98
N THR A 156 2.37 -20.46 0.69
CA THR A 156 1.83 -21.77 0.31
C THR A 156 1.19 -22.46 1.51
N GLU A 157 0.49 -23.58 1.30
CA GLU A 157 -0.08 -24.37 2.39
C GLU A 157 0.99 -24.85 3.37
N GLU A 158 2.15 -25.29 2.87
CA GLU A 158 3.28 -25.71 3.70
C GLU A 158 3.89 -24.52 4.48
N GLU A 159 4.03 -23.36 3.82
CA GLU A 159 4.52 -22.14 4.46
C GLU A 159 3.55 -21.63 5.53
N GLU A 160 2.23 -21.76 5.34
CA GLU A 160 1.19 -21.42 6.32
C GLU A 160 1.24 -22.33 7.56
N ILE A 161 1.48 -23.64 7.39
CA ILE A 161 1.68 -24.56 8.52
C ILE A 161 2.90 -24.11 9.33
N LEU A 162 4.02 -23.88 8.66
CA LEU A 162 5.25 -23.43 9.31
C LEU A 162 5.09 -22.05 9.99
N TYR A 163 4.35 -21.14 9.36
CA TYR A 163 4.02 -19.84 9.92
C TYR A 163 3.26 -19.98 11.25
N ARG A 164 2.20 -20.80 11.28
CA ARG A 164 1.39 -21.04 12.49
C ARG A 164 2.19 -21.69 13.61
N ASP A 165 3.05 -22.64 13.28
CA ASP A 165 3.91 -23.30 14.27
C ASP A 165 4.91 -22.33 14.87
N ARG A 166 5.55 -21.49 14.03
CA ARG A 166 6.47 -20.45 14.50
C ARG A 166 5.77 -19.37 15.31
N LEU A 167 4.57 -18.93 14.94
CA LEU A 167 3.80 -17.96 15.73
C LEU A 167 3.61 -18.45 17.18
N LYS A 168 3.24 -19.72 17.37
CA LYS A 168 3.04 -20.32 18.70
C LYS A 168 4.34 -20.43 19.50
N GLN A 169 5.48 -20.53 18.83
CA GLN A 169 6.80 -20.60 19.47
C GLN A 169 7.38 -19.22 19.80
N GLU A 170 7.12 -18.22 18.95
CA GLU A 170 7.76 -16.91 19.01
C GLU A 170 6.92 -15.81 19.69
N LEU A 171 5.62 -16.01 19.86
CA LEU A 171 4.71 -15.06 20.52
C LEU A 171 4.03 -15.68 21.73
N THR A 172 3.52 -14.84 22.62
CA THR A 172 2.72 -15.30 23.76
C THR A 172 1.38 -15.86 23.32
N GLN A 173 0.78 -16.74 24.13
CA GLN A 173 -0.52 -17.32 23.82
C GLN A 173 -1.61 -16.24 23.59
N GLN A 174 -1.60 -15.17 24.40
CA GLN A 174 -2.55 -14.06 24.27
C GLN A 174 -2.40 -13.31 22.94
N GLU A 175 -1.16 -13.09 22.49
CA GLU A 175 -0.89 -12.45 21.20
C GLU A 175 -1.36 -13.31 20.03
N VAL A 176 -1.10 -14.62 20.09
CA VAL A 176 -1.54 -15.57 19.07
C VAL A 176 -3.06 -15.64 18.99
N GLU A 177 -3.75 -15.70 20.14
CA GLU A 177 -5.23 -15.70 20.20
C GLU A 177 -5.83 -14.45 19.55
N LYS A 178 -5.28 -13.27 19.87
CA LYS A 178 -5.72 -11.99 19.27
C LYS A 178 -5.52 -11.96 17.75
N LEU A 179 -4.40 -12.46 17.26
CA LEU A 179 -4.12 -12.54 15.82
C LEU A 179 -5.10 -13.48 15.10
N ILE A 180 -5.37 -14.65 15.70
CA ILE A 180 -6.34 -15.61 15.16
C ILE A 180 -7.74 -14.99 15.09
N GLU A 181 -8.16 -14.27 16.14
CA GLU A 181 -9.45 -13.58 16.16
C GLU A 181 -9.59 -12.58 15.00
N ILE A 182 -8.55 -11.75 14.78
CA ILE A 182 -8.52 -10.77 13.68
C ILE A 182 -8.64 -11.46 12.33
N THR A 183 -7.82 -12.50 12.09
CA THR A 183 -7.76 -13.20 10.80
C THR A 183 -9.03 -13.99 10.53
N THR A 184 -9.56 -14.72 11.51
CA THR A 184 -10.82 -15.47 11.38
C THR A 184 -11.99 -14.55 11.12
N SER A 185 -12.15 -13.48 11.92
CA SER A 185 -13.25 -12.52 11.74
C SER A 185 -13.21 -11.90 10.34
N TYR A 186 -12.02 -11.55 9.84
CA TYR A 186 -11.85 -11.04 8.49
C TYR A 186 -12.27 -12.05 7.42
N HIS A 187 -11.77 -13.28 7.48
CA HIS A 187 -12.09 -14.30 6.47
C HIS A 187 -13.57 -14.70 6.47
N GLU A 188 -14.20 -14.77 7.64
CA GLU A 188 -15.64 -15.03 7.76
C GLU A 188 -16.46 -13.92 7.11
N ASN A 189 -16.20 -12.66 7.48
CA ASN A 189 -16.87 -11.49 6.89
C ASN A 189 -16.67 -11.42 5.36
N GLY A 190 -15.43 -11.64 4.89
CA GLY A 190 -15.12 -11.66 3.46
C GLY A 190 -15.87 -12.77 2.71
N ARG A 191 -16.03 -13.96 3.33
CA ARG A 191 -16.79 -15.07 2.75
C ARG A 191 -18.29 -14.78 2.70
N GLU A 192 -18.85 -14.11 3.70
CA GLU A 192 -20.25 -13.71 3.69
C GLU A 192 -20.53 -12.63 2.64
N GLN A 193 -19.67 -11.62 2.56
CA GLN A 193 -19.79 -10.56 1.57
C GLN A 193 -19.67 -11.10 0.14
N GLY A 194 -18.70 -11.97 -0.14
CA GLY A 194 -18.55 -12.60 -1.46
C GLY A 194 -19.76 -13.44 -1.87
N LYS A 195 -20.45 -14.10 -0.93
CA LYS A 195 -21.71 -14.81 -1.21
C LYS A 195 -22.85 -13.84 -1.56
N LEU A 196 -22.93 -12.70 -0.87
CA LEU A 196 -23.92 -11.65 -1.12
C LEU A 196 -23.70 -11.00 -2.49
N GLU A 197 -22.47 -10.61 -2.80
CA GLU A 197 -22.08 -10.02 -4.09
C GLU A 197 -22.36 -10.99 -5.24
N GLY A 198 -21.94 -12.26 -5.15
CA GLY A 198 -22.22 -13.26 -6.17
C GLY A 198 -23.73 -13.51 -6.39
N LYS A 199 -24.55 -13.40 -5.35
CA LYS A 199 -26.02 -13.50 -5.48
C LYS A 199 -26.63 -12.28 -6.17
N LEU A 200 -26.09 -11.08 -5.94
CA LEU A 200 -26.53 -9.84 -6.60
C LEU A 200 -26.09 -9.81 -8.07
N GLU A 201 -24.85 -10.19 -8.36
CA GLU A 201 -24.32 -10.30 -9.72
C GLU A 201 -25.10 -11.34 -10.53
N GLY A 202 -25.36 -12.53 -9.98
CA GLY A 202 -26.16 -13.55 -10.65
C GLY A 202 -27.59 -13.08 -10.97
N LYS A 203 -28.21 -12.30 -10.08
CA LYS A 203 -29.53 -11.68 -10.35
C LYS A 203 -29.45 -10.62 -11.44
N ALA A 204 -28.41 -9.78 -11.43
CA ALA A 204 -28.21 -8.74 -12.44
C ALA A 204 -27.88 -9.35 -13.83
N GLU A 205 -27.16 -10.47 -13.88
CA GLU A 205 -26.82 -11.14 -15.13
C GLU A 205 -28.02 -11.86 -15.75
N VAL A 206 -28.90 -12.45 -14.93
CA VAL A 206 -30.19 -13.00 -15.39
C VAL A 206 -31.09 -11.87 -15.90
N ALA A 207 -31.15 -10.73 -15.19
CA ALA A 207 -31.94 -9.57 -15.61
C ALA A 207 -31.41 -8.88 -16.89
N LYS A 208 -30.12 -9.03 -17.22
CA LYS A 208 -29.53 -8.56 -18.49
C LYS A 208 -29.76 -9.53 -19.67
N LYS A 209 -30.13 -10.78 -19.39
CA LYS A 209 -30.41 -11.82 -20.41
C LYS A 209 -31.91 -11.97 -20.70
N CYS A 210 -32.77 -11.26 -19.98
CA CYS A 210 -34.21 -11.11 -20.26
C CYS A 210 -34.48 -9.78 -20.96
#